data_AF-A0AAV4GD16-F1
#
_entry.id   AF-A0AAV4GD16-F1
#
_cell.length_a   1.000
_cell.length_b   1.000
_cell.length_c   1.000
_cell.angle_alpha   90.00
_cell.angle_beta   90.00
_cell.angle_gamma   90.00
#
_symmetry.space_group_name_H-M   'P 1'
#
loop_
_entity.id
_entity.type
_entity.pdbx_description
1 polymer ?
#
loop_
_entity_poly.entity_id
_entity_poly.type
_entity_poly.pdbx_seq_one_letter_code
_entity_poly.pdbx_strand_id
1 'polypeptide(L)'
;MPHQKPLTENLFLSPRWIGHRNRLSAFSQAPLMVIFAGNYGIRGMEAFKDRAIEKGICFGAEDNVASTAGDEDFDTVVDNLLKWPNATVVVCFCEGMTVRNLVRATRRKNVEGAFLFIGSDGWGDRVDVVHELESAVTGAISLMLYSPRIPQFAKHYASLKPHGSPNNPWFEEFWEEKFQCSLGKKNPRRLPPCSRKKTHV
;
A
#
# COMPACT_ATOMS: atom_id res chain seq x y z
N MET A 1 36.30 14.34 45.74
CA MET A 1 36.89 14.33 44.37
C MET A 1 35.74 14.21 43.38
N PRO A 2 35.65 15.07 42.35
CA PRO A 2 34.45 15.25 41.54
C PRO A 2 34.41 14.37 40.28
N HIS A 3 33.18 14.08 39.86
CA HIS A 3 32.78 13.31 38.68
C HIS A 3 33.35 13.84 37.35
N GLN A 4 33.86 12.95 36.51
CA GLN A 4 34.07 13.18 35.08
C GLN A 4 32.79 12.79 34.30
N LYS A 5 32.20 13.76 33.58
CA LYS A 5 31.36 13.50 32.40
C LYS A 5 32.23 13.63 31.14
N PRO A 6 32.04 12.80 30.10
CA PRO A 6 32.84 12.88 28.88
C PRO A 6 32.45 14.10 28.02
N LEU A 7 33.49 14.75 27.51
CA LEU A 7 33.49 15.88 26.59
C LEU A 7 33.08 15.46 25.18
N THR A 8 31.83 15.69 24.76
CA THR A 8 31.46 15.82 23.33
C THR A 8 30.21 16.68 23.11
N GLU A 9 30.11 17.86 23.73
CA GLU A 9 28.96 18.77 23.50
C GLU A 9 29.33 20.18 23.01
N ASN A 10 30.62 20.50 22.80
CA ASN A 10 31.04 21.88 22.58
C ASN A 10 31.70 22.20 21.23
N LEU A 11 31.49 21.39 20.19
CA LEU A 11 31.94 21.74 18.82
C LEU A 11 30.83 22.35 17.94
N PHE A 12 29.57 22.39 18.41
CA PHE A 12 28.43 22.82 17.59
C PHE A 12 27.98 24.27 17.81
N LEU A 13 28.62 25.04 18.69
CA LEU A 13 28.26 26.43 19.01
C LEU A 13 29.20 27.48 18.39
N SER A 14 29.89 27.08 17.30
CA SER A 14 30.49 27.93 16.26
C SER A 14 29.61 29.07 15.70
N PRO A 15 29.81 30.39 15.94
CA PRO A 15 29.08 31.43 15.22
C PRO A 15 29.23 31.34 13.68
N ARG A 16 30.28 30.69 13.18
CA ARG A 16 30.50 30.39 11.76
C ARG A 16 29.55 29.33 11.17
N TRP A 17 28.90 28.50 12.00
CA TRP A 17 28.06 27.39 11.55
C TRP A 17 26.56 27.66 11.66
N ILE A 18 26.15 28.74 12.33
CA ILE A 18 24.75 29.13 12.49
C ILE A 18 24.13 29.52 11.13
N GLY A 19 24.90 30.15 10.23
CA GLY A 19 24.46 30.49 8.88
C GLY A 19 24.26 29.29 7.95
N HIS A 20 25.03 28.21 8.13
CA HIS A 20 24.87 26.97 7.35
C HIS A 20 23.75 26.08 7.89
N ARG A 21 23.40 26.20 9.18
CA ARG A 21 22.29 25.46 9.79
C ARG A 21 20.94 25.86 9.20
N ASN A 22 20.72 27.15 8.93
CA ASN A 22 19.48 27.65 8.34
C ASN A 22 19.31 27.25 6.85
N ARG A 23 20.40 27.04 6.12
CA ARG A 23 20.34 26.51 4.75
C ARG A 23 20.16 25.00 4.73
N LEU A 24 20.77 24.25 5.65
CA LEU A 24 20.61 22.80 5.71
C LEU A 24 19.26 22.37 6.32
N SER A 25 18.70 23.12 7.26
CA SER A 25 17.34 22.87 7.77
C SER A 25 16.25 23.13 6.72
N ALA A 26 16.46 24.12 5.83
CA ALA A 26 15.53 24.42 4.74
C ALA A 26 15.52 23.35 3.63
N PHE A 27 16.58 22.55 3.51
CA PHE A 27 16.66 21.41 2.58
C PHE A 27 16.19 20.07 3.21
N SER A 28 15.85 20.05 4.50
CA SER A 28 15.67 18.80 5.25
C SER A 28 14.24 18.26 5.32
N GLN A 29 13.22 18.98 4.84
CA GLN A 29 11.83 18.54 4.94
C GLN A 29 11.05 18.86 3.65
N ALA A 30 11.31 18.08 2.60
CA ALA A 30 10.39 18.03 1.47
C ALA A 30 8.99 17.63 2.01
N PRO A 31 7.92 18.38 1.69
CA PRO A 31 6.61 18.08 2.22
C PRO A 31 6.11 16.73 1.69
N LEU A 32 5.34 16.02 2.51
CA LEU A 32 4.63 14.82 2.08
C LEU A 32 3.34 15.21 1.36
N MET A 33 3.00 14.45 0.33
CA MET A 33 1.67 14.49 -0.26
C MET A 33 0.84 13.34 0.31
N VAL A 34 -0.44 13.57 0.54
CA VAL A 34 -1.31 12.62 1.22
C VAL A 34 -2.56 12.33 0.40
N ILE A 35 -2.89 11.03 0.30
CA ILE A 35 -4.10 10.55 -0.37
C ILE A 35 -4.81 9.59 0.57
N PHE A 36 -6.14 9.71 0.64
CA PHE A 36 -6.95 8.83 1.46
C PHE A 36 -8.30 8.53 0.81
N ALA A 37 -8.89 7.39 1.18
CA ALA A 37 -10.17 6.94 0.65
C ALA A 37 -11.03 6.31 1.75
N GLY A 38 -12.31 6.70 1.78
CA GLY A 38 -13.29 6.15 2.73
C GLY A 38 -12.94 6.39 4.21
N ASN A 39 -13.73 5.80 5.11
CA ASN A 39 -13.56 6.05 6.55
C ASN A 39 -12.23 5.50 7.09
N TYR A 40 -11.78 4.33 6.61
CA TYR A 40 -10.46 3.80 6.97
C TYR A 40 -9.35 4.78 6.60
N GLY A 41 -9.36 5.29 5.36
CA GLY A 41 -8.35 6.22 4.88
C GLY A 41 -8.37 7.55 5.62
N ILE A 42 -9.56 8.11 5.87
CA ILE A 42 -9.73 9.37 6.60
C ILE A 42 -9.16 9.24 8.01
N ARG A 43 -9.57 8.22 8.77
CA ARG A 43 -9.11 8.03 10.16
C ARG A 43 -7.62 7.72 10.26
N GLY A 44 -7.12 6.90 9.34
CA GLY A 44 -5.70 6.59 9.25
C GLY A 44 -4.87 7.83 8.93
N MET A 45 -5.33 8.65 7.98
CA MET A 45 -4.63 9.87 7.58
C MET A 45 -4.68 10.96 8.65
N GLU A 46 -5.81 11.15 9.33
CA GLU A 46 -5.92 12.06 10.49
C GLU A 46 -4.86 11.69 11.54
N ALA A 47 -4.84 10.44 11.98
CA ALA A 47 -3.87 9.97 12.98
C ALA A 47 -2.42 10.07 12.50
N PHE A 48 -2.15 9.79 11.21
CA PHE A 48 -0.83 9.93 10.63
C PHE A 48 -0.37 11.39 10.62
N LYS A 49 -1.22 12.31 10.15
CA LYS A 49 -0.92 13.75 10.10
C LYS A 49 -0.63 14.29 11.49
N ASP A 50 -1.44 13.96 12.49
CA ASP A 50 -1.22 14.39 13.88
C ASP A 50 0.18 14.01 14.37
N ARG A 51 0.58 12.75 14.20
CA ARG A 51 1.91 12.26 14.63
C ARG A 51 3.05 12.79 13.77
N ALA A 52 2.82 13.00 12.48
CA ALA A 52 3.82 13.54 11.57
C ALA A 52 4.11 15.02 11.90
N ILE A 53 3.09 15.81 12.22
CA ILE A 53 3.22 17.21 12.64
C ILE A 53 4.02 17.31 13.95
N GLU A 54 3.77 16.42 14.91
CA GLU A 54 4.58 16.33 16.15
C GLU A 54 6.07 16.08 15.88
N LYS A 55 6.42 15.50 14.73
CA LYS A 55 7.79 15.26 14.27
C LYS A 55 8.32 16.34 13.32
N GLY A 56 7.57 17.42 13.12
CA GLY A 56 7.93 18.52 12.23
C GLY A 56 7.82 18.19 10.74
N ILE A 57 7.07 17.16 10.37
CA ILE A 57 6.83 16.83 8.96
C ILE A 57 5.76 17.78 8.42
N CYS A 58 6.03 18.37 7.25
CA CYS A 58 5.09 19.24 6.54
C CYS A 58 4.32 18.48 5.46
N PHE A 59 3.16 19.02 5.09
CA PHE A 59 2.28 18.48 4.06
C PHE A 59 2.13 19.48 2.91
N GLY A 60 2.11 18.95 1.69
CA GLY A 60 1.94 19.71 0.45
C GLY A 60 0.54 19.48 -0.12
N ALA A 61 0.44 18.64 -1.15
CA ALA A 61 -0.83 18.23 -1.71
C ALA A 61 -1.60 17.27 -0.78
N GLU A 62 -2.92 17.44 -0.75
CA GLU A 62 -3.86 16.56 -0.07
C GLU A 62 -5.05 16.30 -0.98
N ASP A 63 -5.41 15.02 -1.15
CA ASP A 63 -6.51 14.64 -2.02
C ASP A 63 -7.29 13.43 -1.46
N ASN A 64 -8.57 13.32 -1.84
CA ASN A 64 -9.45 12.23 -1.46
C ASN A 64 -10.17 11.68 -2.69
N VAL A 65 -10.02 10.38 -2.93
CA VAL A 65 -10.61 9.71 -4.08
C VAL A 65 -11.22 8.38 -3.67
N ALA A 66 -12.48 8.16 -4.05
CA ALA A 66 -13.17 6.91 -3.79
C ALA A 66 -12.54 5.76 -4.60
N SER A 67 -12.52 4.55 -4.04
CA SER A 67 -12.01 3.37 -4.75
C SER A 67 -12.79 3.02 -6.02
N THR A 68 -14.06 3.45 -6.08
CA THR A 68 -14.98 3.29 -7.22
C THR A 68 -14.98 4.48 -8.18
N ALA A 69 -14.14 5.48 -7.96
CA ALA A 69 -14.04 6.66 -8.82
C ALA A 69 -13.55 6.28 -10.24
N GLY A 70 -13.85 7.15 -11.21
CA GLY A 70 -13.49 6.93 -12.60
C GLY A 70 -12.01 7.23 -12.86
N ASP A 71 -11.51 6.82 -14.03
CA ASP A 71 -10.11 7.06 -14.41
C ASP A 71 -9.75 8.57 -14.43
N GLU A 72 -10.68 9.43 -14.84
CA GLU A 72 -10.51 10.89 -14.87
C GLU A 72 -10.32 11.51 -13.48
N ASP A 73 -10.96 10.93 -12.45
CA ASP A 73 -10.80 11.40 -11.07
C ASP A 73 -9.38 11.12 -10.59
N PHE A 74 -8.85 9.92 -10.85
CA PHE A 74 -7.47 9.58 -10.50
C PHE A 74 -6.45 10.38 -11.31
N ASP A 75 -6.74 10.68 -12.58
CA ASP A 75 -5.90 11.55 -13.41
C ASP A 75 -5.85 12.98 -12.83
N THR A 76 -6.99 13.48 -12.32
CA THR A 76 -7.07 14.77 -11.62
C THR A 76 -6.26 14.78 -10.33
N VAL A 77 -6.30 13.69 -9.56
CA VAL A 77 -5.44 13.53 -8.37
C VAL A 77 -3.96 13.64 -8.75
N VAL A 78 -3.52 12.92 -9.80
CA VAL A 78 -2.13 13.00 -10.27
C VAL A 78 -1.76 14.42 -10.73
N ASP A 79 -2.65 15.11 -11.44
CA ASP A 79 -2.44 16.51 -11.82
C ASP A 79 -2.30 17.43 -10.60
N ASN A 80 -3.04 17.16 -9.51
CA ASN A 80 -2.90 17.90 -8.27
C ASN A 80 -1.55 17.66 -7.57
N LEU A 81 -1.06 16.42 -7.57
CA LEU A 81 0.26 16.09 -7.03
C LEU A 81 1.39 16.80 -7.81
N LEU A 82 1.30 16.81 -9.14
CA LEU A 82 2.31 17.42 -10.02
C LEU A 82 2.46 18.94 -9.82
N LYS A 83 1.49 19.61 -9.20
CA LYS A 83 1.60 21.03 -8.82
C LYS A 83 2.63 21.29 -7.72
N TRP A 84 3.15 20.24 -7.08
CA TRP A 84 4.10 20.31 -5.96
C TRP A 84 5.47 19.69 -6.33
N PRO A 85 6.29 20.36 -7.16
CA PRO A 85 7.55 19.80 -7.67
C PRO A 85 8.61 19.53 -6.59
N ASN A 86 8.46 20.13 -5.41
CA ASN A 86 9.36 19.92 -4.26
C ASN A 86 8.90 18.77 -3.35
N ALA A 87 7.78 18.12 -3.67
CA ALA A 87 7.23 16.98 -2.94
C ALA A 87 7.27 15.75 -3.85
N THR A 88 7.97 14.70 -3.43
CA THR A 88 8.09 13.47 -4.22
C THR A 88 7.52 12.25 -3.50
N VAL A 89 7.24 12.36 -2.20
CA VAL A 89 6.72 11.24 -1.40
C VAL A 89 5.21 11.37 -1.26
N VAL A 90 4.49 10.32 -1.63
CA VAL A 90 3.03 10.22 -1.54
C VAL A 90 2.66 9.15 -0.54
N VAL A 91 2.06 9.55 0.58
CA VAL A 91 1.50 8.63 1.58
C VAL A 91 0.05 8.35 1.23
N CYS A 92 -0.29 7.08 1.00
CA CYS A 92 -1.64 6.64 0.67
C CYS A 92 -2.21 5.78 1.80
N PHE A 93 -3.12 6.35 2.60
CA PHE A 93 -3.98 5.57 3.50
C PHE A 93 -5.21 5.11 2.71
N CYS A 94 -5.03 4.02 1.99
CA CYS A 94 -5.86 3.63 0.85
C CYS A 94 -6.07 2.12 0.82
N GLU A 95 -7.23 1.70 0.31
CA GLU A 95 -7.44 0.30 -0.08
C GLU A 95 -6.67 -0.02 -1.36
N GLY A 96 -6.36 -1.31 -1.58
CA GLY A 96 -5.50 -1.71 -2.70
C GLY A 96 -6.03 -1.33 -4.08
N MET A 97 -7.35 -1.25 -4.30
CA MET A 97 -7.89 -0.79 -5.59
C MET A 97 -7.64 0.71 -5.83
N THR A 98 -7.72 1.54 -4.79
CA THR A 98 -7.37 2.96 -4.86
C THR A 98 -5.88 3.12 -5.22
N VAL A 99 -4.99 2.34 -4.58
CA VAL A 99 -3.56 2.36 -4.90
C VAL A 99 -3.33 1.94 -6.35
N ARG A 100 -3.94 0.83 -6.80
CA ARG A 100 -3.83 0.35 -8.18
C ARG A 100 -4.26 1.41 -9.19
N ASN A 101 -5.42 2.04 -8.98
CA ASN A 101 -5.96 3.04 -9.91
C ASN A 101 -5.13 4.33 -9.91
N LEU A 102 -4.60 4.75 -8.76
CA LEU A 102 -3.68 5.87 -8.67
C LEU A 102 -2.37 5.60 -9.44
N VAL A 103 -1.79 4.41 -9.27
CA VAL A 103 -0.58 4.03 -10.02
C VAL A 103 -0.87 3.95 -11.53
N ARG A 104 -2.03 3.41 -11.94
CA ARG A 104 -2.47 3.44 -13.35
C ARG A 104 -2.56 4.86 -13.90
N ALA A 105 -3.04 5.80 -13.10
CA ALA A 105 -3.10 7.21 -13.50
C ALA A 105 -1.70 7.78 -13.73
N THR A 106 -0.71 7.48 -12.89
CA THR A 106 0.68 7.92 -13.14
C THR A 106 1.22 7.44 -14.48
N ARG A 107 0.89 6.20 -14.87
CA ARG A 107 1.22 5.65 -16.19
C ARG A 107 0.50 6.37 -17.32
N ARG A 108 -0.82 6.54 -17.21
CA ARG A 108 -1.61 7.27 -18.22
C ARG A 108 -1.11 8.70 -18.44
N LYS A 109 -0.68 9.34 -17.36
CA LYS A 109 -0.13 10.71 -17.35
C LYS A 109 1.35 10.76 -17.74
N ASN A 110 1.99 9.62 -18.04
CA ASN A 110 3.41 9.50 -18.39
C ASN A 110 4.37 10.10 -17.34
N VAL A 111 4.06 9.90 -16.06
CA VAL A 111 4.85 10.38 -14.91
C VAL A 111 5.25 9.23 -13.98
N GLU A 112 5.45 8.04 -14.53
CA GLU A 112 5.99 6.90 -13.78
C GLU A 112 7.34 7.27 -13.15
N GLY A 113 7.56 6.88 -11.89
CA GLY A 113 8.78 7.20 -11.15
C GLY A 113 8.88 8.64 -10.64
N ALA A 114 7.90 9.51 -10.92
CA ALA A 114 7.87 10.86 -10.34
C ALA A 114 7.62 10.86 -8.82
N PHE A 115 6.97 9.81 -8.31
CA PHE A 115 6.56 9.71 -6.92
C PHE A 115 7.10 8.44 -6.26
N LEU A 116 7.49 8.56 -4.99
CA LEU A 116 7.75 7.45 -4.08
C LEU A 116 6.48 7.20 -3.25
N PHE A 117 5.82 6.07 -3.47
CA PHE A 117 4.61 5.71 -2.74
C PHE A 117 4.91 5.06 -1.39
N ILE A 118 4.20 5.49 -0.36
CA ILE A 118 4.11 4.82 0.95
C ILE A 118 2.66 4.40 1.15
N GLY A 119 2.38 3.10 1.05
CA GLY A 119 1.04 2.54 1.19
C GLY A 119 0.75 2.00 2.59
N SER A 120 -0.49 2.18 3.05
CA SER A 120 -1.02 1.48 4.22
C SER A 120 -1.19 -0.04 3.97
N ASP A 121 -1.67 -0.77 4.98
CA ASP A 121 -1.91 -2.23 4.91
C ASP A 121 -3.00 -2.65 3.91
N GLY A 122 -3.80 -1.70 3.41
CA GLY A 122 -4.67 -1.93 2.26
C GLY A 122 -3.94 -2.36 0.97
N TRP A 123 -2.64 -2.03 0.84
CA TRP A 123 -1.76 -2.61 -0.17
C TRP A 123 -0.97 -3.81 0.39
N GLY A 124 -0.19 -3.63 1.45
CA GLY A 124 0.59 -4.73 2.05
C GLY A 124 1.47 -5.47 1.04
N ASP A 125 1.37 -6.80 1.03
CA ASP A 125 2.07 -7.70 0.10
C ASP A 125 1.20 -8.15 -1.09
N ARG A 126 0.08 -7.45 -1.33
CA ARG A 126 -0.86 -7.83 -2.39
C ARG A 126 -0.30 -7.61 -3.78
N VAL A 127 0.00 -8.71 -4.45
CA VAL A 127 0.51 -8.74 -5.83
C VAL A 127 -0.51 -8.17 -6.82
N ASP A 128 -1.80 -8.40 -6.61
CA ASP A 128 -2.86 -7.97 -7.53
C ASP A 128 -3.05 -6.45 -7.58
N VAL A 129 -2.58 -5.72 -6.56
CA VAL A 129 -2.55 -4.25 -6.58
C VAL A 129 -1.57 -3.74 -7.64
N VAL A 130 -0.39 -4.35 -7.74
CA VAL A 130 0.73 -3.86 -8.56
C VAL A 130 0.99 -4.68 -9.83
N HIS A 131 0.22 -5.75 -10.04
CA HIS A 131 0.37 -6.59 -11.22
C HIS A 131 0.28 -5.76 -12.51
N GLU A 132 1.30 -5.88 -13.36
CA GLU A 132 1.51 -5.12 -14.63
C GLU A 132 1.78 -3.62 -14.44
N LEU A 133 2.13 -3.19 -13.23
CA LEU A 133 2.43 -1.80 -12.85
C LEU A 133 3.75 -1.70 -12.07
N GLU A 134 4.56 -2.77 -12.06
CA GLU A 134 5.73 -2.92 -11.20
C GLU A 134 6.77 -1.82 -11.46
N SER A 135 6.93 -1.38 -12.72
CA SER A 135 7.82 -0.26 -13.08
C SER A 135 7.40 1.05 -12.41
N ALA A 136 6.09 1.33 -12.34
CA ALA A 136 5.55 2.58 -11.82
C ALA A 136 5.65 2.71 -10.29
N VAL A 137 5.83 1.60 -9.57
CA VAL A 137 5.95 1.55 -8.09
C VAL A 137 7.33 1.11 -7.62
N THR A 138 8.34 1.21 -8.48
CA THR A 138 9.71 0.83 -8.10
C THR A 138 10.18 1.66 -6.90
N GLY A 139 10.63 0.98 -5.85
CA GLY A 139 11.11 1.60 -4.61
C GLY A 139 10.02 1.96 -3.58
N ALA A 140 8.75 1.79 -3.93
CA ALA A 140 7.65 2.07 -3.02
C ALA A 140 7.67 1.16 -1.77
N ILE A 141 7.13 1.68 -0.67
CA ILE A 141 7.10 1.03 0.63
C ILE A 141 5.64 0.78 1.00
N SER A 142 5.30 -0.41 1.48
CA SER A 142 3.98 -0.71 2.03
C SER A 142 4.08 -1.25 3.44
N LEU A 143 3.03 -1.00 4.23
CA LEU A 143 2.88 -1.59 5.56
C LEU A 143 2.14 -2.91 5.45
N MET A 144 2.55 -3.93 6.21
CA MET A 144 1.82 -5.18 6.35
C MET A 144 1.75 -5.54 7.83
N LEU A 145 0.59 -6.02 8.27
CA LEU A 145 0.48 -6.59 9.61
C LEU A 145 1.25 -7.90 9.66
N TYR A 146 2.01 -8.10 10.74
CA TYR A 146 2.72 -9.36 10.95
C TYR A 146 1.72 -10.51 11.12
N SER A 147 1.68 -11.39 10.13
CA SER A 147 0.75 -12.53 10.07
C SER A 147 1.50 -13.81 9.68
N PRO A 148 2.07 -14.53 10.65
CA PRO A 148 2.85 -15.73 10.36
C PRO A 148 1.95 -16.89 9.89
N ARG A 149 2.48 -17.70 8.97
CA ARG A 149 1.78 -18.91 8.50
C ARG A 149 1.57 -19.88 9.66
N ILE A 150 0.34 -20.38 9.80
CA ILE A 150 -0.01 -21.46 10.74
C ILE A 150 0.09 -22.80 9.99
N PRO A 151 1.13 -23.64 10.21
CA PRO A 151 1.35 -24.85 9.39
C PRO A 151 0.21 -25.87 9.50
N GLN A 152 -0.40 -26.00 10.67
CA GLN A 152 -1.52 -26.91 10.91
C GLN A 152 -2.75 -26.51 10.10
N PHE A 153 -3.05 -25.21 10.04
CA PHE A 153 -4.13 -24.68 9.20
C PHE A 153 -3.84 -24.94 7.73
N ALA A 154 -2.62 -24.66 7.26
CA ALA A 154 -2.24 -24.92 5.88
C ALA A 154 -2.37 -26.41 5.50
N LYS A 155 -1.95 -27.33 6.39
CA LYS A 155 -2.10 -28.77 6.19
C LYS A 155 -3.56 -29.19 6.16
N HIS A 156 -4.38 -28.66 7.06
CA HIS A 156 -5.82 -28.91 7.09
C HIS A 156 -6.48 -28.43 5.79
N TYR A 157 -6.25 -27.17 5.41
CA TYR A 157 -6.84 -26.55 4.23
C TYR A 157 -6.45 -27.29 2.93
N ALA A 158 -5.19 -27.70 2.79
CA ALA A 158 -4.71 -28.49 1.64
C ALA A 158 -5.29 -29.92 1.58
N SER A 159 -5.82 -30.44 2.70
CA SER A 159 -6.45 -31.76 2.77
C SER A 159 -7.95 -31.75 2.42
N LEU A 160 -8.56 -30.57 2.33
CA LEU A 160 -9.97 -30.42 2.00
C LEU A 160 -10.27 -30.94 0.59
N LYS A 161 -11.39 -31.64 0.46
CA LYS A 161 -11.94 -32.16 -0.80
C LYS A 161 -13.32 -31.55 -1.06
N PRO A 162 -13.72 -31.32 -2.32
CA PRO A 162 -15.04 -30.76 -2.63
C PRO A 162 -16.20 -31.61 -2.09
N HIS A 163 -15.99 -32.92 -1.95
CA HIS A 163 -16.94 -33.83 -1.30
C HIS A 163 -16.35 -34.37 0.01
N GLY A 164 -17.13 -34.31 1.10
CA GLY A 164 -16.75 -34.87 2.41
C GLY A 164 -15.94 -33.92 3.33
N SER A 165 -15.66 -32.69 2.89
CA SER A 165 -15.19 -31.60 3.77
C SER A 165 -16.33 -31.03 4.62
N PRO A 166 -16.06 -30.38 5.77
CA PRO A 166 -17.11 -29.91 6.67
C PRO A 166 -18.13 -28.99 5.98
N ASN A 167 -19.32 -28.84 6.59
CA ASN A 167 -20.50 -28.08 6.13
C ASN A 167 -20.20 -26.63 5.72
N ASN A 168 -19.51 -26.43 4.61
CA ASN A 168 -19.33 -25.14 3.95
C ASN A 168 -20.15 -25.19 2.64
N PRO A 169 -21.34 -24.55 2.61
CA PRO A 169 -22.22 -24.59 1.44
C PRO A 169 -21.59 -23.91 0.20
N TRP A 170 -20.56 -23.09 0.38
CA TRP A 170 -19.85 -22.40 -0.71
C TRP A 170 -18.63 -23.16 -1.22
N PHE A 171 -18.25 -24.29 -0.62
CA PHE A 171 -16.98 -24.94 -0.95
C PHE A 171 -16.98 -25.58 -2.35
N GLU A 172 -18.11 -26.14 -2.80
CA GLU A 172 -18.23 -26.67 -4.16
C GLU A 172 -18.12 -25.53 -5.20
N GLU A 173 -18.79 -24.39 -4.96
CA GLU A 173 -18.74 -23.21 -5.82
C GLU A 173 -17.32 -22.63 -5.90
N PHE A 174 -16.68 -22.41 -4.75
CA PHE A 174 -15.29 -21.97 -4.68
C PHE A 174 -14.36 -22.90 -5.46
N TRP A 175 -14.57 -24.22 -5.38
CA TRP A 175 -13.73 -25.20 -6.07
C TRP A 175 -13.85 -25.07 -7.60
N GLU A 176 -15.07 -24.98 -8.11
CA GLU A 176 -15.33 -24.81 -9.55
C GLU A 176 -14.75 -23.49 -10.07
N GLU A 177 -14.89 -22.39 -9.32
CA GLU A 177 -14.33 -21.09 -9.65
C GLU A 177 -12.80 -21.08 -9.62
N LYS A 178 -12.19 -21.62 -8.56
CA LYS A 178 -10.72 -21.63 -8.41
C LYS A 178 -10.04 -22.48 -9.48
N PHE A 179 -10.57 -23.66 -9.77
CA PHE A 179 -9.93 -24.62 -10.69
C PHE A 179 -10.48 -24.56 -12.12
N GLN A 180 -11.46 -23.70 -12.39
CA GLN A 180 -12.12 -23.52 -13.69
C GLN A 180 -12.60 -24.86 -14.26
N CYS A 181 -13.33 -25.63 -13.45
CA CYS A 181 -13.84 -26.96 -13.80
C CYS A 181 -15.23 -27.17 -13.18
N SER A 182 -15.96 -28.22 -13.60
CA SER A 182 -17.26 -28.58 -13.02
C SER A 182 -17.22 -29.92 -12.27
N LEU A 183 -17.87 -29.94 -11.11
CA LEU A 183 -18.12 -31.10 -10.25
C LEU A 183 -19.38 -31.89 -10.66
N GLY A 184 -20.08 -31.46 -11.73
CA GLY A 184 -21.08 -32.27 -12.43
C GLY A 184 -22.52 -32.19 -11.92
N LYS A 185 -22.85 -31.35 -10.94
CA LYS A 185 -24.25 -31.19 -10.45
C LYS A 185 -25.07 -30.20 -11.29
N LYS A 186 -24.46 -29.10 -11.75
CA LYS A 186 -25.02 -28.11 -12.69
C LYS A 186 -23.84 -27.45 -13.41
N ASN A 187 -23.85 -27.40 -14.75
CA ASN A 187 -22.75 -26.80 -15.52
C ASN A 187 -23.24 -25.72 -16.51
N PRO A 188 -23.79 -24.59 -16.01
CA PRO A 188 -24.28 -23.51 -16.88
C PRO A 188 -23.15 -22.86 -17.69
N ARG A 189 -21.90 -22.92 -17.19
CA ARG A 189 -20.72 -22.32 -17.82
C ARG A 189 -19.99 -23.25 -18.81
N ARG A 190 -20.48 -24.48 -19.04
CA ARG A 190 -19.88 -25.52 -19.90
C ARG A 190 -18.38 -25.78 -19.61
N LEU A 191 -18.00 -25.76 -18.34
CA LEU A 191 -16.63 -26.02 -17.90
C LEU A 191 -16.26 -27.51 -18.02
N PRO A 192 -14.98 -27.84 -18.25
CA PRO A 192 -14.51 -29.23 -18.28
C PRO A 192 -14.68 -29.90 -16.91
N PRO A 193 -14.81 -31.24 -16.85
CA PRO A 193 -14.95 -31.95 -15.57
C PRO A 193 -13.68 -31.80 -14.72
N CYS A 194 -13.84 -31.66 -13.41
CA CYS A 194 -12.71 -31.56 -12.49
C CYS A 194 -11.87 -32.85 -12.47
N SER A 195 -10.57 -32.73 -12.73
CA SER A 195 -9.62 -33.85 -12.68
C SER A 195 -9.27 -34.22 -11.23
N ARG A 196 -9.16 -35.53 -10.94
CA ARG A 196 -8.69 -36.04 -9.65
C ARG A 196 -7.26 -35.60 -9.28
N LYS A 197 -6.47 -35.07 -10.23
CA LYS A 197 -5.10 -34.55 -9.99
C LYS A 197 -5.06 -33.08 -9.58
N LYS A 198 -6.14 -32.31 -9.79
CA LYS A 198 -6.29 -30.92 -9.33
C LYS A 198 -7.08 -30.88 -8.01
N THR A 199 -6.70 -31.72 -7.05
CA THR A 199 -7.48 -32.01 -5.83
C THR A 199 -6.91 -31.37 -4.56
N HIS A 200 -5.93 -30.48 -4.68
CA HIS A 200 -5.28 -29.82 -3.55
C HIS A 200 -5.41 -28.31 -3.68
N VAL A 201 -5.83 -27.68 -2.58
CA VAL A 201 -6.06 -26.23 -2.46
C VAL A 201 -4.74 -25.47 -2.30
#